data_AF-A0A9D6YRD6-F1
#
_entry.id   AF-A0A9D6YRD6-F1
#
_cell.length_a   1.000
_cell.length_b   1.000
_cell.length_c   1.000
_cell.angle_alpha   90.00
_cell.angle_beta   90.00
_cell.angle_gamma   90.00
#
_symmetry.space_group_name_H-M   'P 1'
#
loop_
_entity.id
_entity.type
_entity.pdbx_description
1 polymer ?
#
loop_
_entity_poly.entity_id
_entity_poly.type
_entity_poly.pdbx_seq_one_letter_code
_entity_poly.pdbx_strand_id
1 'polypeptide(L)' 'MEELQKLLDQIIYDGYRLRDIALGIVLAGIFIILLRKLIWAMKASKTEEYSIRIKCPKCGWEGKVGKYARICPRCGRKV' A
#
# COMPACT_ATOMS: atom_id res chain seq x y z
N MET A 1 -7.79 7.97 32.85
CA MET A 1 -7.29 7.16 31.72
C MET A 1 -6.68 5.83 32.20
N GLU A 2 -6.04 5.76 33.37
CA GLU A 2 -5.48 4.52 33.95
C GLU A 2 -6.53 3.50 34.43
N GLU A 3 -7.63 3.97 35.03
CA GLU A 3 -8.71 3.09 35.53
C GLU A 3 -9.39 2.29 34.40
N LEU A 4 -9.49 2.88 33.21
CA LEU A 4 -10.07 2.22 32.03
C LEU A 4 -9.17 1.09 31.52
N GLN A 5 -7.84 1.25 31.63
CA GLN A 5 -6.88 0.23 31.25
C GLN A 5 -6.95 -0.98 32.20
N LYS A 6 -7.07 -0.75 33.52
CA LYS A 6 -7.21 -1.85 34.49
C LYS A 6 -8.48 -2.66 34.28
N LEU A 7 -9.61 -2.01 33.99
CA LEU A 7 -10.86 -2.71 33.67
C LEU A 7 -10.73 -3.52 32.38
N LEU A 8 -10.05 -2.98 31.38
CA LEU A 8 -9.77 -3.71 30.13
C LEU A 8 -8.87 -4.92 30.41
N ASP A 9 -7.77 -4.75 31.14
CA ASP A 9 -6.84 -5.83 31.50
C ASP A 9 -7.54 -6.92 32.32
N GLN A 10 -8.37 -6.54 33.28
CA GLN A 10 -9.11 -7.47 34.14
C GLN A 10 -10.18 -8.25 33.37
N ILE A 11 -10.89 -7.60 32.43
CA ILE A 11 -11.84 -8.26 31.52
C ILE A 11 -11.12 -9.22 30.57
N ILE A 12 -9.89 -8.88 30.14
CA ILE A 12 -9.08 -9.72 29.25
C ILE A 12 -8.53 -10.95 29.99
N TYR A 13 -8.18 -10.83 31.28
CA TYR A 13 -7.53 -11.91 32.04
C TYR A 13 -8.50 -12.99 32.56
N ASP A 14 -9.75 -12.64 32.89
CA ASP A 14 -10.70 -13.56 33.54
C ASP A 14 -11.46 -14.46 32.54
N GLY A 15 -11.50 -14.08 31.26
CA GLY A 15 -12.32 -14.75 30.23
C GLY A 15 -11.56 -15.50 29.14
N TYR A 16 -10.25 -15.29 28.96
CA TYR A 16 -9.50 -15.85 27.84
C TYR A 16 -8.78 -17.14 28.23
N ARG A 17 -9.29 -18.29 27.77
CA ARG A 17 -8.48 -19.52 27.71
C ARG A 17 -7.31 -19.25 26.77
N LEU A 18 -6.13 -19.83 27.06
CA LEU A 18 -4.93 -19.81 26.21
C LEU A 18 -5.22 -20.07 24.71
N ARG A 19 -6.28 -20.84 24.44
CA ARG A 19 -6.78 -21.19 23.11
C ARG A 19 -7.37 -19.99 22.35
N ASP A 20 -8.07 -19.10 23.05
CA ASP A 20 -8.67 -17.88 22.48
C ASP A 20 -7.60 -16.82 22.17
N ILE A 21 -6.55 -16.74 22.98
CA ILE A 21 -5.39 -15.87 22.71
C ILE A 21 -4.64 -16.34 21.46
N ALA A 22 -4.42 -17.66 21.34
CA ALA A 22 -3.77 -18.24 20.16
C ALA A 22 -4.60 -17.99 18.89
N LEU A 23 -5.93 -18.13 18.95
CA LEU A 23 -6.85 -17.80 17.86
C LEU A 23 -6.78 -16.33 17.48
N GLY A 24 -6.75 -15.42 18.46
CA GLY A 24 -6.60 -13.99 18.24
C GLY A 24 -5.31 -13.63 17.49
N ILE A 25 -4.18 -14.23 17.87
CA ILE A 25 -2.88 -14.02 17.21
C ILE A 25 -2.92 -14.51 15.76
N VAL A 26 -3.50 -15.69 15.51
CA VAL A 26 -3.61 -16.24 14.16
C VAL A 26 -4.48 -15.36 13.27
N LEU A 27 -5.64 -14.92 13.75
CA LEU A 27 -6.54 -14.03 13.01
C LEU A 27 -5.90 -12.67 12.74
N ALA A 28 -5.24 -12.08 13.74
CA ALA A 28 -4.51 -10.82 13.59
C ALA A 28 -3.37 -10.95 12.55
N GLY A 29 -2.63 -12.07 12.57
CA GLY A 29 -1.57 -12.36 11.60
C GLY A 29 -2.11 -12.44 10.17
N ILE A 30 -3.20 -13.17 9.96
CA ILE A 30 -3.87 -13.26 8.65
C ILE A 30 -4.33 -11.88 8.19
N PHE A 31 -4.94 -11.10 9.08
CA PHE A 31 -5.43 -9.77 8.77
C PHE A 31 -4.30 -8.83 8.32
N ILE A 32 -3.14 -8.86 8.99
CA ILE A 32 -1.96 -8.06 8.62
C ILE A 32 -1.42 -8.48 7.24
N ILE A 33 -1.39 -9.78 6.94
CA ILE A 33 -0.94 -10.29 5.63
C ILE A 33 -1.87 -9.80 4.51
N LEU A 34 -3.18 -9.86 4.73
CA LEU A 34 -4.18 -9.36 3.78
C LEU A 34 -4.03 -7.85 3.55
N LEU A 35 -3.88 -7.06 4.62
CA LEU A 35 -3.64 -5.62 4.51
C LEU A 35 -2.37 -5.30 3.74
N ARG A 36 -1.27 -6.00 4.01
CA ARG A 36 -0.01 -5.83 3.26
C ARG A 36 -0.21 -6.09 1.77
N LYS A 37 -0.88 -7.19 1.40
CA LYS A 37 -1.19 -7.51 0.00
C LYS A 37 -2.07 -6.44 -0.65
N LEU A 38 -3.09 -5.95 0.06
CA LEU A 38 -4.00 -4.92 -0.45
C LEU A 38 -3.25 -3.60 -0.72
N ILE A 39 -2.39 -3.17 0.22
CA ILE A 39 -1.58 -1.95 0.06
C ILE A 39 -0.60 -2.11 -1.12
N TRP A 40 0.02 -3.29 -1.26
CA TRP A 40 0.91 -3.57 -2.38
C TRP A 40 0.19 -3.53 -3.72
N ALA A 41 -0.99 -4.18 -3.80
CA ALA A 41 -1.81 -4.19 -5.01
C ALA A 41 -2.27 -2.77 -5.40
N MET A 42 -2.69 -1.95 -4.43
CA MET A 42 -3.07 -0.55 -4.67
C MET A 42 -1.89 0.33 -5.09
N LYS A 43 -0.68 0.08 -4.57
CA LYS A 43 0.52 0.80 -5.03
C LYS A 43 0.91 0.38 -6.45
N ALA A 44 0.80 -0.91 -6.77
CA ALA A 44 1.09 -1.41 -8.11
C ALA A 44 0.15 -0.78 -9.16
N SER A 45 -1.16 -0.70 -8.88
CA SER A 45 -2.13 -0.10 -9.81
C SER A 45 -1.89 1.39 -10.04
N LYS A 46 -1.56 2.17 -9.00
CA LYS A 46 -1.25 3.59 -9.15
C LYS A 46 -0.07 3.83 -10.09
N THR A 47 0.96 2.98 -10.04
CA THR A 47 2.22 3.24 -10.77
C THR A 47 2.05 3.09 -12.28
N GLU A 48 1.14 2.22 -12.73
CA GLU A 48 0.86 2.03 -14.16
C GLU A 48 0.01 3.17 -14.74
N GLU A 49 -0.92 3.73 -13.96
CA GLU A 49 -1.84 4.77 -14.44
C GLU A 49 -1.14 6.12 -14.73
N TYR A 50 0.03 6.36 -14.12
CA TYR A 50 0.77 7.61 -14.24
C TYR A 50 1.89 7.61 -15.28
N SER A 51 2.14 6.51 -16.00
CA SER A 51 3.18 6.46 -17.03
C SER A 51 2.63 6.07 -18.39
N ILE A 52 2.98 6.83 -19.42
CA ILE A 52 2.60 6.55 -20.81
C ILE A 52 3.86 6.37 -21.66
N ARG A 53 3.84 5.43 -22.60
CA ARG A 53 4.88 5.35 -23.64
C ARG A 53 4.60 6.41 -24.70
N ILE A 54 5.60 7.22 -25.01
CA ILE A 54 5.52 8.23 -26.07
C ILE A 54 6.73 8.12 -26.99
N LYS A 55 6.54 8.58 -28.23
CA LYS A 55 7.61 8.76 -29.21
C LYS A 55 7.73 10.23 -29.55
N CYS A 56 8.92 10.81 -29.36
CA CYS A 56 9.17 12.21 -29.63
C CYS A 56 9.28 12.45 -31.15
N PRO A 57 8.45 13.33 -31.74
CA PRO A 57 8.50 13.61 -33.17
C PRO A 57 9.73 14.44 -33.57
N LYS A 58 10.40 15.09 -32.61
CA LYS A 58 11.59 15.93 -32.89
C LYS A 58 12.89 15.14 -32.92
N CYS A 59 13.16 14.34 -31.87
CA CYS A 59 14.45 13.66 -31.70
C CYS A 59 14.35 12.13 -31.84
N GLY A 60 13.16 11.60 -32.15
CA GLY A 60 12.93 10.17 -32.33
C GLY A 60 13.01 9.33 -31.06
N TRP A 61 13.18 9.95 -29.89
CA TRP A 61 13.27 9.22 -28.61
C TRP A 61 11.95 8.54 -28.27
N GLU A 62 12.02 7.28 -27.83
CA GLU A 62 10.89 6.49 -27.38
C GLU A 62 11.12 6.00 -25.96
N GLY A 63 10.12 6.16 -25.10
CA GLY A 63 10.21 5.71 -23.71
C GLY A 63 8.98 6.05 -22.89
N LYS A 64 9.01 5.68 -21.61
CA LYS A 64 7.93 6.00 -20.66
C LYS A 64 8.15 7.39 -20.05
N VAL A 65 7.12 8.23 -20.07
CA VAL A 65 7.07 9.51 -19.36
C VAL A 65 5.85 9.57 -18.47
N GLY A 66 5.84 10.49 -17.50
CA GLY A 66 4.68 10.74 -16.66
C GLY A 66 3.49 11.24 -17.50
N LYS A 67 2.29 10.69 -17.27
CA LYS A 67 1.03 11.06 -17.96
C LYS A 67 0.76 12.57 -17.94
N TYR A 68 1.13 13.24 -16.85
CA TYR A 68 0.99 14.69 -16.65
C TYR A 68 2.21 15.51 -17.09
N ALA A 69 3.37 14.86 -17.23
CA ALA A 69 4.63 15.49 -17.61
C ALA A 69 5.11 14.88 -18.92
N ARG A 70 4.39 15.18 -20.01
CA ARG A 70 4.76 14.75 -21.36
C ARG A 70 5.87 15.63 -21.92
N ILE A 71 7.05 15.57 -21.32
CA ILE A 71 8.23 16.31 -21.76
C ILE A 71 9.27 15.28 -22.20
N CYS A 72 9.81 15.45 -23.41
CA CYS A 72 10.88 14.59 -23.89
C CYS A 72 12.16 14.87 -23.08
N PRO A 73 12.77 13.88 -22.42
CA PRO A 73 13.98 14.09 -21.61
C PRO A 73 15.21 14.43 -22.45
N ARG A 74 15.21 14.09 -23.75
CA ARG A 74 16.32 14.40 -24.66
C ARG A 74 16.30 15.82 -25.21
N CYS A 75 15.13 16.32 -25.61
CA CYS A 75 15.03 17.58 -26.33
C CYS A 75 14.19 18.65 -25.63
N GLY A 76 13.65 18.34 -24.45
CA GLY A 76 12.84 19.27 -23.64
C GLY A 76 11.50 19.66 -24.25
N ARG A 77 11.13 19.12 -25.41
CA ARG A 77 9.88 19.45 -26.10
C ARG A 77 8.71 18.71 -25.45
N LYS A 78 7.55 19.38 -25.33
CA LYS A 78 6.28 18.75 -24.94
C LYS A 78 5.80 17.80 -26.04
N VAL A 79 5.31 16.63 -25.65
CA VAL A 79 4.96 15.50 -26.54
C VAL A 79 3.53 15.03 -26.29
#